data_AF-A0A963HPM9-F1
#
_entry.id   AF-A0A963HPM9-F1
#
_cell.length_a   1.000
_cell.length_b   1.000
_cell.length_c   1.000
_cell.angle_alpha   90.00
_cell.angle_beta   90.00
_cell.angle_gamma   90.00
#
_symmetry.space_group_name_H-M   'P 1'
#
loop_
_entity.id
_entity.type
_entity.pdbx_description
1 polymer ?
#
loop_
_entity_poly.entity_id
_entity_poly.type
_entity_poly.pdbx_seq_one_letter_code
_entity_poly.pdbx_strand_id
1 'polypeptide(L)'
;MTDSQKKAAVNALIPFVGLRPFDSADHRWFHGRDREIAALLRKVRNNRFTAVVGASGSGKSSLVRAGILASLAEDGWQTILAKPGSAPIAKLAAALSEAAHSSFSVE
;
A
#
# COMPACT_ATOMS: atom_id res chain seq x y z
N MET A 1 9.52 12.23 -27.26
CA MET A 1 9.10 11.23 -26.25
C MET A 1 10.33 10.54 -25.73
N THR A 2 10.62 10.68 -24.43
CA THR A 2 11.87 10.17 -23.83
C THR A 2 11.74 8.68 -23.48
N ASP A 3 12.86 7.97 -23.45
CA ASP A 3 12.94 6.52 -23.20
C ASP A 3 12.32 6.09 -21.84
N SER A 4 12.29 7.02 -20.89
CA SER A 4 11.65 6.86 -19.57
C SER A 4 10.12 6.74 -19.65
N GLN A 5 9.47 7.46 -20.58
CA GLN A 5 8.02 7.43 -20.76
C GLN A 5 7.54 6.13 -21.42
N LYS A 6 8.39 5.55 -22.30
CA LYS A 6 8.11 4.27 -22.96
C LYS A 6 8.16 3.09 -21.97
N LYS A 7 9.13 3.10 -21.05
CA LYS A 7 9.32 2.04 -20.05
C LYS A 7 8.17 1.97 -19.04
N ALA A 8 7.63 3.12 -18.63
CA ALA A 8 6.46 3.20 -17.75
C ALA A 8 5.19 2.63 -18.42
N ALA A 9 4.98 2.91 -19.70
CA ALA A 9 3.85 2.38 -20.47
C ALA A 9 3.94 0.86 -20.70
N VAL A 10 5.14 0.32 -20.94
CA VAL A 10 5.36 -1.13 -21.09
C VAL A 10 5.15 -1.87 -19.77
N ASN A 11 5.54 -1.29 -18.62
CA ASN A 11 5.25 -1.86 -17.30
C ASN A 11 3.75 -1.89 -16.95
N ALA A 12 2.92 -1.03 -17.56
CA ALA A 12 1.47 -1.11 -17.39
C ALA A 12 0.85 -2.33 -18.12
N LEU A 13 1.56 -2.86 -19.12
CA LEU A 13 1.16 -4.02 -19.94
C LEU A 13 1.78 -5.34 -19.47
N ILE A 14 2.90 -5.31 -18.73
CA ILE A 14 3.59 -6.50 -18.21
C ILE A 14 3.51 -6.48 -16.66
N PRO A 15 2.69 -7.34 -16.03
CA PRO A 15 2.38 -7.25 -14.59
C PRO A 15 3.51 -7.72 -13.66
N PHE A 16 4.72 -7.93 -14.19
CA PHE A 16 5.86 -8.38 -13.39
C PHE A 16 6.50 -7.20 -12.65
N VAL A 17 6.20 -7.10 -11.35
CA VAL A 17 6.73 -6.05 -10.48
C VAL A 17 8.19 -6.30 -10.03
N GLY A 18 8.77 -7.46 -10.31
CA GLY A 18 10.11 -7.83 -9.87
C GLY A 18 10.18 -8.08 -8.35
N LEU A 19 11.25 -7.64 -7.69
CA LEU A 19 11.46 -7.86 -6.25
C LEU A 19 10.80 -6.81 -5.35
N ARG A 20 10.25 -5.73 -5.91
CA ARG A 20 9.49 -4.77 -5.10
C ARG A 20 8.16 -5.42 -4.64
N PRO A 21 7.65 -5.05 -3.46
CA PRO A 21 6.28 -5.40 -3.10
C PRO A 21 5.29 -4.88 -4.14
N PHE A 22 4.17 -5.59 -4.29
CA PHE A 22 3.00 -5.05 -4.97
C PHE A 22 2.49 -3.85 -4.15
N ASP A 23 2.10 -2.78 -4.84
CA ASP A 23 1.49 -1.60 -4.23
C ASP A 23 -0.02 -1.54 -4.51
N SER A 24 -0.71 -0.57 -3.94
CA SER A 24 -2.17 -0.42 -4.13
C SER A 24 -2.58 -0.33 -5.60
N ALA A 25 -1.77 0.35 -6.43
CA ALA A 25 -1.98 0.45 -7.88
C ALA A 25 -1.87 -0.92 -8.61
N ASP A 26 -1.20 -1.89 -7.99
CA ASP A 26 -1.04 -3.23 -8.55
C ASP A 26 -2.15 -4.20 -8.08
N HIS A 27 -3.15 -3.73 -7.31
CA HIS A 27 -4.21 -4.56 -6.69
C HIS A 27 -4.84 -5.56 -7.67
N ARG A 28 -5.15 -5.10 -8.89
CA ARG A 28 -5.78 -5.91 -9.95
C ARG A 28 -4.98 -7.15 -10.37
N TRP A 29 -3.69 -7.20 -10.06
CA TRP A 29 -2.79 -8.32 -10.37
C TRP A 29 -2.39 -9.10 -9.11
N PHE A 30 -2.83 -8.69 -7.93
CA PHE A 30 -2.52 -9.33 -6.66
C PHE A 30 -3.59 -10.37 -6.31
N HIS A 31 -3.27 -11.66 -6.46
CA HIS A 31 -4.22 -12.76 -6.30
C HIS A 31 -3.75 -13.83 -5.29
N GLY A 32 -4.66 -14.71 -4.88
CA GLY A 32 -4.35 -15.91 -4.08
C GLY A 32 -4.21 -15.66 -2.58
N ARG A 33 -4.59 -14.47 -2.10
CA ARG A 33 -4.53 -14.05 -0.68
C ARG A 33 -5.86 -13.54 -0.15
N ASP A 34 -6.96 -13.86 -0.82
CA ASP A 34 -8.29 -13.30 -0.52
C ASP A 34 -8.75 -13.63 0.90
N ARG A 35 -8.42 -14.85 1.38
CA ARG A 35 -8.74 -15.27 2.75
C ARG A 35 -7.98 -14.45 3.79
N GLU A 36 -6.69 -14.24 3.58
CA GLU A 36 -5.85 -13.42 4.46
C GLU A 36 -6.27 -11.96 4.45
N ILE A 37 -6.60 -11.41 3.27
CA ILE A 37 -7.13 -10.04 3.11
C ILE A 37 -8.41 -9.89 3.91
N ALA A 38 -9.39 -10.77 3.70
CA ALA A 38 -10.68 -10.71 4.39
C ALA A 38 -10.51 -10.83 5.92
N ALA A 39 -9.65 -11.72 6.38
CA ALA A 39 -9.37 -11.88 7.81
C ALA A 39 -8.71 -10.64 8.42
N LEU A 40 -7.78 -10.03 7.70
CA LEU A 40 -7.03 -8.86 8.17
C LEU A 40 -7.88 -7.59 8.12
N LEU A 41 -8.75 -7.41 7.11
CA LEU A 41 -9.72 -6.31 7.07
C LEU A 41 -10.66 -6.32 8.28
N ARG A 42 -11.17 -7.50 8.68
CA ARG A 42 -11.96 -7.63 9.92
C ARG A 42 -11.16 -7.18 11.14
N LYS A 43 -9.88 -7.53 11.24
CA LYS A 43 -9.03 -7.10 12.35
C LYS A 43 -8.79 -5.60 12.34
N VAL A 44 -8.50 -5.00 11.19
CA VAL A 44 -8.27 -3.55 11.07
C VAL A 44 -9.52 -2.76 11.44
N ARG A 45 -10.71 -3.18 10.99
CA ARG A 45 -11.97 -2.48 11.32
C ARG A 45 -12.32 -2.55 12.81
N ASN A 46 -11.91 -3.61 13.50
CA ASN A 46 -12.25 -3.84 14.91
C ASN A 46 -11.14 -3.41 15.89
N ASN A 47 -9.95 -3.05 15.42
CA ASN A 47 -8.81 -2.73 16.28
C ASN A 47 -8.09 -1.47 15.80
N ARG A 48 -7.72 -0.59 16.75
CA ARG A 48 -6.90 0.61 16.47
C ARG A 48 -5.46 0.28 16.06
N PHE A 49 -5.01 -0.94 16.31
CA PHE A 49 -3.67 -1.40 15.95
C PHE A 49 -3.72 -2.86 15.54
N THR A 50 -3.10 -3.17 14.40
CA THR A 50 -2.99 -4.54 13.89
C THR A 50 -1.56 -4.77 13.38
N ALA A 51 -0.88 -5.77 13.91
CA ALA A 51 0.46 -6.17 13.47
C ALA A 51 0.38 -7.35 12.49
N VAL A 52 1.17 -7.29 11.42
CA VAL A 52 1.34 -8.38 10.45
C VAL A 52 2.76 -8.92 10.54
N VAL A 53 2.90 -10.16 11.01
CA VAL A 53 4.20 -10.80 11.29
C VAL A 53 4.34 -12.09 10.49
N GLY A 54 5.56 -12.43 10.09
CA GLY A 54 5.85 -13.64 9.32
C GLY A 54 7.23 -13.58 8.67
N ALA A 55 7.67 -14.70 8.09
CA ALA A 55 9.00 -14.86 7.48
C ALA A 55 9.35 -13.74 6.48
N SER A 56 10.62 -13.39 6.37
CA SER A 56 11.07 -12.44 5.33
C SER A 56 10.73 -12.98 3.94
N GLY A 57 10.38 -12.09 3.01
CA GLY A 57 9.99 -12.49 1.65
C GLY A 57 8.61 -13.15 1.50
N SER A 58 7.86 -13.41 2.59
CA SER A 58 6.53 -14.04 2.50
C SER A 58 5.42 -13.17 1.88
N GLY A 59 5.75 -11.97 1.41
CA GLY A 59 4.79 -11.06 0.75
C GLY A 59 3.97 -10.18 1.68
N LYS A 60 4.33 -10.03 2.97
CA LYS A 60 3.57 -9.20 3.94
C LYS A 60 3.35 -7.76 3.47
N SER A 61 4.40 -7.12 2.94
CA SER A 61 4.30 -5.76 2.43
C SER A 61 3.34 -5.67 1.25
N SER A 62 3.35 -6.67 0.35
CA SER A 62 2.40 -6.77 -0.76
C SER A 62 0.97 -7.00 -0.25
N LEU A 63 0.79 -7.92 0.70
CA LEU A 63 -0.51 -8.18 1.34
C LEU A 63 -1.10 -6.91 1.95
N VAL A 64 -0.29 -6.15 2.68
CA VAL A 64 -0.75 -4.89 3.29
C VAL A 64 -1.06 -3.86 2.22
N ARG A 65 -0.16 -3.61 1.26
CA ARG A 65 -0.36 -2.50 0.31
C ARG A 65 -1.36 -2.81 -0.80
N ALA A 66 -1.11 -3.90 -1.54
CA ALA A 66 -1.94 -4.28 -2.67
C ALA A 66 -3.24 -4.97 -2.22
N GLY A 67 -3.27 -5.63 -1.05
CA GLY A 67 -4.49 -6.19 -0.50
C GLY A 67 -5.24 -5.17 0.35
N ILE A 68 -4.70 -4.87 1.54
CA ILE A 68 -5.42 -4.12 2.58
C ILE A 68 -5.62 -2.64 2.23
N LEU A 69 -4.56 -1.92 1.88
CA LEU A 69 -4.67 -0.47 1.63
C LEU A 69 -5.56 -0.20 0.41
N ALA A 70 -5.46 -1.02 -0.65
CA ALA A 70 -6.34 -0.95 -1.81
C ALA A 70 -7.82 -1.13 -1.41
N SER A 71 -8.15 -2.20 -0.68
CA SER A 71 -9.55 -2.44 -0.24
C SER A 71 -10.07 -1.36 0.72
N LEU A 72 -9.24 -0.85 1.63
CA LEU A 72 -9.66 0.22 2.54
C LEU A 72 -9.92 1.54 1.80
N ALA A 73 -9.14 1.84 0.76
CA ALA A 73 -9.38 3.01 -0.08
C ALA A 73 -10.73 2.92 -0.82
N GLU A 74 -11.11 1.73 -1.30
CA GLU A 74 -12.44 1.49 -1.89
C GLU A 74 -13.58 1.68 -0.87
N ASP A 75 -13.33 1.37 0.41
CA ASP A 75 -14.25 1.63 1.53
C ASP A 75 -14.26 3.11 1.98
N GLY A 76 -13.56 4.01 1.28
CA GLY A 76 -13.49 5.44 1.60
C GLY A 76 -12.55 5.80 2.74
N TRP A 77 -11.66 4.90 3.17
CA TRP A 77 -10.65 5.22 4.18
C TRP A 77 -9.52 6.05 3.58
N GLN A 78 -9.04 7.02 4.35
CA GLN A 78 -7.76 7.67 4.06
C GLN A 78 -6.61 6.80 4.59
N THR A 79 -5.68 6.45 3.71
CA THR A 79 -4.52 5.62 4.06
C THR A 79 -3.22 6.39 3.88
N ILE A 80 -2.32 6.29 4.86
CA ILE A 80 -0.96 6.79 4.76
C ILE A 80 0.04 5.65 4.91
N LEU A 81 1.18 5.74 4.22
CA LEU A 81 2.25 4.76 4.30
C LEU A 81 3.52 5.40 4.84
N ALA A 82 3.94 4.98 6.03
CA ALA A 82 5.19 5.43 6.64
C ALA A 82 6.17 4.26 6.81
N LYS A 83 7.45 4.50 6.49
CA LYS A 83 8.55 3.58 6.86
C LYS A 83 9.26 4.15 8.09
N PRO A 84 9.34 3.41 9.20
CA PRO A 84 9.84 3.95 10.47
C PRO A 84 11.30 4.43 10.41
N GLY A 85 12.18 3.70 9.71
CA GLY A 85 13.61 4.06 9.61
C GLY A 85 14.25 4.26 10.99
N SER A 86 15.16 5.23 11.10
CA SER A 86 15.82 5.60 12.36
C SER A 86 15.02 6.57 13.23
N ALA A 87 13.93 7.15 12.72
CA ALA A 87 13.13 8.16 13.43
C ALA A 87 11.62 7.92 13.24
N PRO A 88 11.04 6.87 13.86
CA PRO A 88 9.68 6.40 13.56
C PRO A 88 8.60 7.46 13.75
N ILE A 89 8.65 8.19 14.86
CA ILE A 89 7.66 9.22 15.19
C ILE A 89 7.74 10.40 14.22
N ALA A 90 8.96 10.87 13.92
CA ALA A 90 9.15 11.96 12.98
C ALA A 90 8.71 11.58 11.55
N LYS A 91 8.99 10.34 11.12
CA LYS A 91 8.55 9.84 9.81
C LYS A 91 7.03 9.69 9.72
N LEU A 92 6.37 9.25 10.79
CA LEU A 92 4.92 9.19 10.85
C LEU A 92 4.29 10.59 10.82
N ALA A 93 4.82 11.53 11.62
CA ALA A 93 4.33 12.91 11.65
C ALA A 93 4.46 13.60 10.28
N ALA A 94 5.59 13.41 9.59
CA ALA A 94 5.80 13.92 8.24
C ALA A 94 4.76 13.36 7.25
N ALA A 95 4.53 12.04 7.27
CA ALA A 95 3.55 11.39 6.39
C ALA A 95 2.10 11.85 6.65
N LEU A 96 1.73 12.05 7.93
CA LEU A 96 0.44 12.61 8.31
C LEU A 96 0.27 14.05 7.82
N SER A 97 1.32 14.87 8.00
CA SER A 97 1.31 16.26 7.52
C SER A 97 1.10 16.32 6.01
N GLU A 98 1.88 15.56 5.23
CA GLU A 98 1.76 15.50 3.76
C GLU A 98 0.36 15.10 3.29
N ALA A 99 -0.25 14.09 3.93
CA ALA A 99 -1.61 13.65 3.61
C ALA A 99 -2.67 14.70 3.96
N ALA A 100 -2.51 15.42 5.07
CA ALA A 100 -3.41 16.50 5.46
C ALA A 100 -3.40 17.64 4.42
N HIS A 101 -2.23 18.06 3.95
CA HIS A 101 -2.12 19.12 2.93
C HIS A 101 -2.67 18.68 1.56
N SER A 102 -2.56 17.40 1.22
CA SER A 102 -3.07 16.87 -0.06
C SER A 102 -4.60 16.84 -0.11
N SER A 103 -5.25 16.74 1.06
CA SER A 103 -6.73 16.71 1.17
C SER A 103 -7.38 18.09 1.05
N PHE A 104 -6.59 19.17 1.13
CA PHE A 104 -7.06 20.56 1.08
C PHE A 104 -6.91 21.22 -0.30
N SER A 105 -6.31 20.55 -1.29
CA SER A 105 -6.05 21.12 -2.63
C SER A 105 -7.16 20.83 -3.66
N VAL A 106 -8.41 20.69 -3.22
CA VAL A 106 -9.57 20.60 -4.13
C VAL A 106 -10.39 21.88 -4.00
N GLU A 107 -10.05 22.87 -4.82
CA GLU A 107 -10.98 23.90 -5.32
C GLU A 107 -11.16 23.71 -6.83
#